data_AF-A0A8C5RPM6-F1
#
_entry.id   AF-A0A8C5RPM6-F1
#
_cell.length_a   1.000
_cell.length_b   1.000
_cell.length_c   1.000
_cell.angle_alpha   90.00
_cell.angle_beta   90.00
_cell.angle_gamma   90.00
#
_symmetry.space_group_name_H-M   'P 1'
#
loop_
_entity.id
_entity.type
_entity.pdbx_description
1 polymer ?
#
loop_
_entity_poly.entity_id
_entity_poly.type
_entity_poly.pdbx_seq_one_letter_code
_entity_poly.pdbx_strand_id
1 'polypeptide(L)'
;MKYILVTGGVISGIGKGIIASSIGTILKSCGLRVTAIKIDPYINIDAGTFSPYEHGEVFVLNDGGEVDLDLGNYERFLDISLYKDNNITTGKIYQHVINKERHGDYLGKTVQVVPHITDAVQEWVMNQAKVPVDGDKKEPQICVIELGGTIGDIEGMPFVEAFRQFQFKAKRENFCNIHVSLVPQPNATGEQKTKPTQNSVRALRGLGLSPDLIVCRSTKPIEMAVKEKISMFCHVEPEQVIFIHDVSSTYRVPILLEEQGIIKYFKERLSLPIDDQPSHLLFKWKKIADRYERMLKSCSVALVGKYTKLSDCYTSVFKALEHSAIAINHKLDLMYIDSADLEPAMEAENPVRFHQAWQKLCKADCILVPGGFGHRGTEGKLQAISWARKKKKPFLGICLGMQLAVVEFARNSLNWQGMCLINAILHLIICGHTSHALTPVAPLPNFCGHSWPFAARCRVACCSSA
;
A
#
# COMPACT_ATOMS: atom_id res chain seq x y z
N MET A 1 15.88 14.47 -15.09
CA MET A 1 15.18 13.92 -13.92
C MET A 1 15.07 14.98 -12.82
N LYS A 2 13.89 15.12 -12.21
CA LYS A 2 13.65 15.91 -10.99
C LYS A 2 13.24 14.96 -9.87
N TYR A 3 13.63 15.26 -8.64
CA TYR A 3 13.39 14.41 -7.48
C TYR A 3 12.58 15.16 -6.43
N ILE A 4 11.52 14.53 -5.94
CA ILE A 4 10.72 15.04 -4.83
C ILE A 4 10.83 14.04 -3.68
N LEU A 5 11.60 14.38 -2.66
CA LEU A 5 11.72 13.57 -1.44
C LEU A 5 10.60 13.94 -0.47
N VAL A 6 9.82 12.95 -0.03
CA VAL A 6 8.77 13.09 0.98
C VAL A 6 9.24 12.39 2.25
N THR A 7 9.34 13.14 3.35
CA THR A 7 9.79 12.65 4.67
C THR A 7 8.66 12.71 5.71
N GLY A 8 8.72 11.82 6.69
CA GLY A 8 7.78 11.78 7.82
C GLY A 8 8.26 12.57 9.03
N GLY A 9 7.35 13.28 9.67
CA GLY A 9 7.64 14.01 10.89
C GLY A 9 7.35 13.22 12.15
N VAL A 10 6.27 13.60 12.83
CA VAL A 10 6.01 13.32 14.25
C VAL A 10 5.59 11.87 14.54
N ILE A 11 4.83 11.24 13.66
CA ILE A 11 4.30 9.88 13.85
C ILE A 11 4.37 9.06 12.56
N SER A 12 4.47 7.74 12.68
CA SER A 12 4.16 6.80 11.60
C SER A 12 2.66 6.83 11.29
N GLY A 13 2.25 6.37 10.09
CA GLY A 13 0.84 6.37 9.70
C GLY A 13 0.21 7.75 9.44
N ILE A 14 1.01 8.81 9.35
CA ILE A 14 0.49 10.17 9.09
C ILE A 14 -0.17 10.32 7.71
N GLY A 15 0.11 9.42 6.76
CA GLY A 15 -0.42 9.49 5.39
C GLY A 15 0.62 9.96 4.35
N LYS A 16 1.91 9.65 4.56
CA LYS A 16 3.00 9.97 3.61
C LYS A 16 2.71 9.46 2.20
N GLY A 17 2.39 8.16 2.06
CA GLY A 17 2.05 7.56 0.77
C GLY A 17 0.89 8.25 0.06
N ILE A 18 -0.12 8.75 0.79
CA ILE A 18 -1.24 9.50 0.20
C ILE A 18 -0.78 10.87 -0.30
N ILE A 19 0.04 11.59 0.47
CA ILE A 19 0.58 12.89 0.03
C ILE A 19 1.49 12.71 -1.19
N ALA A 20 2.42 11.77 -1.12
CA ALA A 20 3.38 11.49 -2.18
C ALA A 20 2.70 11.04 -3.48
N SER A 21 1.77 10.09 -3.41
CA SER A 21 0.98 9.66 -4.58
C SER A 21 0.07 10.77 -5.12
N SER A 22 -0.49 11.63 -4.26
CA SER A 22 -1.29 12.79 -4.68
C SER A 22 -0.45 13.82 -5.45
N ILE A 23 0.78 14.10 -5.00
CA ILE A 23 1.71 14.96 -5.72
C ILE A 23 2.06 14.37 -7.08
N GLY A 24 2.37 13.08 -7.13
CA GLY A 24 2.61 12.39 -8.40
C GLY A 24 1.40 12.47 -9.33
N THR A 25 0.19 12.34 -8.78
CA THR A 25 -1.07 12.42 -9.54
C THR A 25 -1.26 13.79 -10.15
N ILE A 26 -1.02 14.85 -9.36
CA ILE A 26 -1.10 16.23 -9.83
C ILE A 26 -0.09 16.47 -10.95
N LEU A 27 1.16 16.04 -10.78
CA LEU A 27 2.20 16.24 -11.79
C LEU A 27 1.95 15.42 -13.06
N LYS A 28 1.42 14.20 -12.94
CA LYS A 28 0.95 13.40 -14.07
C LYS A 28 -0.23 14.08 -14.78
N SER A 29 -1.11 14.72 -14.01
CA SER A 29 -2.22 15.53 -14.53
C SER A 29 -1.74 16.76 -15.33
N CYS A 30 -0.52 17.25 -15.05
CA CYS A 30 0.16 18.30 -15.80
C CYS A 30 0.91 17.78 -17.05
N GLY A 31 0.75 16.51 -17.43
CA GLY A 31 1.38 15.93 -18.62
C GLY A 31 2.82 15.45 -18.40
N LEU A 32 3.30 15.40 -17.16
CA LEU A 32 4.64 14.93 -16.84
C LEU A 32 4.67 13.42 -16.59
N ARG A 33 5.75 12.76 -17.01
CA ARG A 33 5.98 11.34 -16.68
C ARG A 33 6.54 11.22 -15.27
N VAL A 34 5.86 10.45 -14.43
CA VAL A 34 6.17 10.31 -13.00
C VAL A 34 6.48 8.85 -12.69
N THR A 35 7.56 8.62 -11.94
CA THR A 35 7.86 7.34 -11.29
C THR A 35 7.87 7.50 -9.77
N ALA A 36 7.83 6.39 -9.05
CA ALA A 36 7.83 6.35 -7.60
C ALA A 36 8.91 5.39 -7.07
N ILE A 37 9.56 5.79 -5.98
CA ILE A 37 10.47 4.95 -5.20
C ILE A 37 10.06 5.06 -3.74
N LYS A 38 9.82 3.90 -3.10
CA LYS A 38 9.56 3.84 -1.66
C LYS A 38 10.79 3.28 -0.97
N ILE A 39 11.21 4.00 0.06
CA ILE A 39 12.28 3.57 0.95
C ILE A 39 11.64 3.12 2.25
N ASP A 40 12.00 1.91 2.67
CA ASP A 40 11.54 1.26 3.87
C ASP A 40 12.72 1.05 4.82
N PRO A 41 12.70 1.68 6.00
CA PRO A 41 13.82 1.59 6.93
C PRO A 41 13.94 0.22 7.63
N TYR A 42 12.95 -0.68 7.48
CA TYR A 42 13.01 -2.02 8.04
C TYR A 42 14.08 -2.90 7.37
N ILE A 43 14.52 -3.93 8.10
CA ILE A 43 15.64 -4.81 7.70
C ILE A 43 15.21 -5.90 6.72
N ASN A 44 13.96 -6.36 6.71
CA ASN A 44 13.50 -7.37 5.76
C ASN A 44 13.80 -6.95 4.31
N ILE A 45 14.26 -7.90 3.48
CA ILE A 45 14.62 -7.63 2.08
C ILE A 45 13.36 -7.38 1.24
N ASP A 46 12.29 -8.11 1.55
CA ASP A 46 10.97 -8.05 0.94
C ASP A 46 9.88 -8.07 2.03
N ALA A 47 8.65 -7.71 1.65
CA ALA A 47 7.51 -7.72 2.56
C ALA A 47 6.82 -9.09 2.65
N GLY A 48 7.14 -10.03 1.76
CA GLY A 48 6.40 -11.29 1.60
C GLY A 48 6.52 -12.29 2.74
N THR A 49 7.42 -12.04 3.68
CA THR A 49 7.54 -12.81 4.93
C THR A 49 6.77 -12.18 6.10
N PHE A 50 6.18 -11.00 5.92
CA PHE A 50 5.42 -10.35 6.98
C PHE A 50 4.10 -11.05 7.29
N SER A 51 3.75 -11.03 8.56
CA SER A 51 2.37 -11.28 8.99
C SER A 51 1.53 -10.08 8.58
N PRO A 52 0.35 -10.29 7.97
CA PRO A 52 -0.54 -9.18 7.65
C PRO A 52 -0.96 -8.32 8.86
N TYR A 53 -0.87 -8.86 10.08
CA TYR A 53 -1.17 -8.09 11.31
C TYR A 53 -0.09 -7.07 11.70
N GLU A 54 1.15 -7.21 11.22
CA GLU A 54 2.27 -6.34 11.59
C GLU A 54 2.33 -5.13 10.67
N HIS A 55 2.43 -5.39 9.36
CA HIS A 55 2.72 -4.38 8.34
C HIS A 55 1.59 -4.22 7.30
N GLY A 56 0.42 -4.79 7.56
CA GLY A 56 -0.68 -4.80 6.60
C GLY A 56 -0.47 -5.82 5.49
N GLU A 57 -1.25 -5.69 4.44
CA GLU A 57 -1.22 -6.60 3.29
C GLU A 57 0.11 -6.52 2.50
N VAL A 58 0.57 -7.66 1.99
CA VAL A 58 1.69 -7.71 1.01
C VAL A 58 1.16 -7.39 -0.37
N PHE A 59 1.73 -6.39 -1.03
CA PHE A 59 1.40 -6.04 -2.40
C PHE A 59 2.29 -6.80 -3.38
N VAL A 60 1.73 -7.33 -4.47
CA VAL A 60 2.46 -8.15 -5.45
C VAL A 60 2.55 -7.40 -6.78
N LEU A 61 3.76 -7.23 -7.28
CA LEU A 61 4.05 -6.55 -8.55
C LEU A 61 4.11 -7.52 -9.73
N ASN A 62 4.03 -6.99 -10.95
CA ASN A 62 4.04 -7.77 -12.20
C ASN A 62 5.31 -8.62 -12.38
N ASP A 63 6.45 -8.19 -11.83
CA ASP A 63 7.73 -8.92 -11.89
C ASP A 63 7.90 -9.94 -10.75
N GLY A 64 6.84 -10.20 -10.00
CA GLY A 64 6.82 -11.11 -8.84
C GLY A 64 7.37 -10.51 -7.56
N GLY A 65 7.60 -9.18 -7.51
CA GLY A 65 8.02 -8.51 -6.29
C GLY A 65 6.97 -8.56 -5.19
N GLU A 66 7.35 -9.02 -4.00
CA GLU A 66 6.54 -8.98 -2.77
C GLU A 66 6.91 -7.72 -1.96
N VAL A 67 6.11 -6.67 -2.06
CA VAL A 67 6.46 -5.31 -1.59
C VAL A 67 5.46 -4.77 -0.57
N ASP A 68 5.84 -3.67 0.08
CA ASP A 68 4.99 -2.94 1.04
C ASP A 68 3.69 -2.44 0.39
N LEU A 69 2.61 -2.37 1.16
CA LEU A 69 1.28 -1.94 0.72
C LEU A 69 1.27 -0.53 0.11
N ASP A 70 2.14 0.36 0.57
CA ASP A 70 2.20 1.75 0.09
C ASP A 70 2.50 1.82 -1.40
N LEU A 71 3.21 0.83 -1.98
CA LEU A 71 3.44 0.73 -3.42
C LEU A 71 2.15 0.56 -4.23
N GLY A 72 1.17 -0.13 -3.68
CA GLY A 72 -0.14 -0.23 -4.29
C GLY A 72 -0.87 1.12 -4.37
N ASN A 73 -0.56 2.09 -3.49
CA ASN A 73 -1.12 3.44 -3.60
C ASN A 73 -0.60 4.16 -4.84
N TYR A 74 0.69 4.04 -5.13
CA TYR A 74 1.29 4.65 -6.32
C TYR A 74 0.71 4.06 -7.61
N GLU A 75 0.61 2.74 -7.74
CA GLU A 75 0.01 2.14 -8.94
C GLU A 75 -1.45 2.54 -9.12
N ARG A 76 -2.24 2.54 -8.03
CA ARG A 76 -3.66 2.92 -8.06
C ARG A 76 -3.90 4.39 -8.44
N PHE A 77 -3.04 5.30 -7.97
CA PHE A 77 -3.21 6.74 -8.18
C PHE A 77 -2.59 7.22 -9.49
N LEU A 78 -1.46 6.63 -9.86
CA LEU A 78 -0.66 7.11 -10.97
C LEU A 78 -0.91 6.37 -12.26
N ASP A 79 -1.59 5.23 -12.29
CA ASP A 79 -1.71 4.40 -13.50
C ASP A 79 -0.32 4.08 -14.08
N ILE A 80 0.50 3.45 -13.23
CA ILE A 80 1.87 2.99 -13.52
C ILE A 80 2.02 1.55 -13.04
N SER A 81 3.01 0.84 -13.56
CA SER A 81 3.43 -0.47 -13.06
C SER A 81 4.86 -0.38 -12.55
N LEU A 82 5.03 -0.57 -11.24
CA LEU A 82 6.33 -0.53 -10.58
C LEU A 82 7.00 -1.90 -10.63
N TYR A 83 8.31 -1.91 -10.42
CA TYR A 83 9.12 -3.11 -10.31
C TYR A 83 9.57 -3.31 -8.86
N LYS A 84 9.97 -4.53 -8.52
CA LYS A 84 10.45 -4.89 -7.16
C LYS A 84 11.62 -4.02 -6.67
N ASP A 85 12.37 -3.43 -7.59
CA ASP A 85 13.52 -2.57 -7.29
C ASP A 85 13.11 -1.10 -7.03
N ASN A 86 11.86 -0.72 -7.30
CA ASN A 86 11.27 0.55 -6.82
C ASN A 86 11.00 0.55 -5.31
N ASN A 87 11.01 -0.64 -4.69
CA ASN A 87 11.02 -0.79 -3.23
C ASN A 87 12.47 -0.95 -2.74
N ILE A 88 12.96 0.00 -1.94
CA ILE A 88 14.29 -0.05 -1.35
C ILE A 88 14.10 -0.33 0.14
N THR A 89 14.73 -1.38 0.66
CA THR A 89 14.74 -1.67 2.10
C THR A 89 16.16 -1.60 2.65
N THR A 90 16.30 -1.43 3.96
CA THR A 90 17.63 -1.49 4.61
C THR A 90 18.32 -2.82 4.30
N GLY A 91 17.61 -3.95 4.40
CA GLY A 91 18.17 -5.27 4.08
C GLY A 91 18.64 -5.40 2.64
N LYS A 92 17.89 -4.85 1.69
CA LYS A 92 18.24 -4.90 0.27
C LYS A 92 19.55 -4.17 -0.02
N ILE A 93 19.73 -2.97 0.54
CA ILE A 93 20.97 -2.20 0.40
C ILE A 93 22.15 -2.88 1.11
N TYR A 94 21.95 -3.37 2.32
CA TYR A 94 23.01 -4.03 3.09
C TYR A 94 23.45 -5.32 2.38
N GLN A 95 22.50 -6.15 1.93
CA GLN A 95 22.80 -7.35 1.16
C GLN A 95 23.55 -7.02 -0.13
N HIS A 96 23.16 -5.96 -0.85
CA HIS A 96 23.83 -5.51 -2.06
C HIS A 96 25.30 -5.13 -1.78
N VAL A 97 25.55 -4.33 -0.74
CA VAL A 97 26.91 -3.89 -0.38
C VAL A 97 27.77 -5.05 0.15
N ILE A 98 27.21 -5.94 0.97
CA ILE A 98 27.90 -7.15 1.44
C ILE A 98 28.30 -8.03 0.26
N ASN A 99 27.40 -8.22 -0.71
CA ASN A 99 27.72 -9.02 -1.89
C ASN A 99 28.88 -8.40 -2.70
N LYS A 100 28.88 -7.08 -2.92
CA LYS A 100 29.97 -6.37 -3.61
C LYS A 100 31.30 -6.46 -2.86
N GLU A 101 31.28 -6.40 -1.53
CA GLU A 101 32.47 -6.60 -0.69
C GLU A 101 33.07 -7.98 -0.89
N ARG A 102 32.25 -9.04 -0.86
CA ARG A 102 32.71 -10.42 -1.07
C ARG A 102 33.22 -10.68 -2.50
N HIS A 103 32.74 -9.95 -3.49
CA HIS A 103 33.23 -10.03 -4.87
C HIS A 103 34.55 -9.27 -5.09
N GLY A 104 34.95 -8.40 -4.16
CA GLY A 104 36.18 -7.62 -4.25
C GLY A 104 36.02 -6.26 -4.95
N ASP A 105 34.78 -5.78 -5.15
CA ASP A 105 34.49 -4.53 -5.89
C ASP A 105 35.08 -3.28 -5.21
N TYR A 106 35.32 -3.35 -3.90
CA TYR A 106 35.92 -2.26 -3.12
C TYR A 106 37.45 -2.34 -3.03
N LEU A 107 38.11 -3.20 -3.82
CA LEU A 107 39.58 -3.34 -3.91
C LEU A 107 40.25 -3.58 -2.55
N GLY A 108 39.60 -4.36 -1.67
CA GLY A 108 40.10 -4.68 -0.33
C GLY A 108 40.06 -3.53 0.68
N LYS A 109 39.46 -2.38 0.33
CA LYS A 109 39.26 -1.27 1.28
C LYS A 109 38.15 -1.57 2.27
N THR A 110 38.26 -1.03 3.48
CA THR A 110 37.22 -1.14 4.52
C THR A 110 35.93 -0.44 4.08
N VAL A 111 34.84 -1.20 4.02
CA VAL A 111 33.49 -0.72 3.73
C VAL A 111 32.85 -0.16 5.01
N GLN A 112 32.16 0.97 4.89
CA GLN A 112 31.52 1.70 5.99
C GLN A 112 30.15 2.24 5.55
N VAL A 113 29.31 2.66 6.51
CA VAL A 113 28.01 3.29 6.19
C VAL A 113 28.20 4.53 5.32
N VAL A 114 29.14 5.40 5.67
CA VAL A 114 29.52 6.54 4.83
C VAL A 114 30.92 6.29 4.26
N PRO A 115 31.14 6.38 2.93
CA PRO A 115 30.15 6.71 1.91
C PRO A 115 29.44 5.48 1.32
N HIS A 116 29.89 4.24 1.59
CA HIS A 116 29.53 3.09 0.75
C HIS A 116 28.04 2.71 0.76
N ILE A 117 27.37 2.77 1.92
CA ILE A 117 25.90 2.55 1.99
C ILE A 117 25.18 3.75 1.37
N THR A 118 25.62 4.96 1.69
CA THR A 118 25.00 6.19 1.16
C THR A 118 25.13 6.32 -0.35
N ASP A 119 26.25 5.90 -0.94
CA ASP A 119 26.48 5.87 -2.37
C ASP A 119 25.64 4.78 -3.02
N ALA A 120 25.54 3.58 -2.42
CA ALA A 120 24.67 2.52 -2.92
C ALA A 120 23.19 2.95 -2.98
N VAL A 121 22.70 3.68 -1.97
CA VAL A 121 21.34 4.26 -1.99
C VAL A 121 21.19 5.27 -3.14
N GLN A 122 22.15 6.18 -3.29
CA GLN A 122 22.11 7.21 -4.33
C GLN A 122 22.16 6.60 -5.74
N GLU A 123 23.04 5.62 -5.97
CA GLU A 123 23.14 4.88 -7.22
C GLU A 123 21.83 4.15 -7.54
N TRP A 124 21.24 3.48 -6.55
CA TRP A 124 19.97 2.78 -6.70
C TRP A 124 18.86 3.73 -7.14
N VAL A 125 18.70 4.86 -6.44
CA VAL A 125 17.70 5.90 -6.77
C VAL A 125 17.92 6.44 -8.18
N MET A 126 19.16 6.77 -8.55
CA MET A 126 19.46 7.30 -9.89
C MET A 126 19.18 6.31 -11.01
N ASN A 127 19.40 5.02 -10.77
CA ASN A 127 19.14 3.98 -11.76
C ASN A 127 17.64 3.73 -11.89
N GLN A 128 16.95 3.49 -10.78
CA GLN A 128 15.52 3.17 -10.79
C GLN A 128 14.64 4.35 -11.25
N ALA A 129 15.04 5.59 -10.97
CA ALA A 129 14.32 6.75 -11.46
C ALA A 129 14.27 6.85 -12.99
N LYS A 130 15.25 6.27 -13.70
CA LYS A 130 15.33 6.30 -15.17
C LYS A 130 14.54 5.16 -15.82
N VAL A 131 14.21 4.10 -15.08
CA VAL A 131 13.49 2.95 -15.62
C VAL A 131 12.05 3.39 -15.95
N PRO A 132 11.57 3.14 -17.18
CA PRO A 132 10.20 3.45 -17.54
C PRO A 132 9.21 2.56 -16.79
N VAL A 133 8.22 3.19 -16.17
CA VAL A 133 7.14 2.52 -15.40
C VAL A 133 5.76 2.69 -16.04
N ASP A 134 5.71 3.36 -17.19
CA ASP A 134 4.51 3.57 -18.00
C ASP A 134 4.59 2.82 -19.35
N GLY A 135 3.45 2.69 -20.01
CA GLY A 135 3.34 1.99 -21.30
C GLY A 135 4.12 2.66 -22.45
N ASP A 136 4.48 3.93 -22.29
CA ASP A 136 5.18 4.73 -23.30
C ASP A 136 6.67 4.35 -23.41
N LYS A 137 7.21 3.59 -22.45
CA LYS A 137 8.61 3.13 -22.39
C LYS A 137 9.63 4.26 -22.47
N LYS A 138 9.26 5.46 -22.01
CA LYS A 138 10.13 6.65 -21.99
C LYS A 138 10.66 6.91 -20.59
N GLU A 139 11.85 7.49 -20.51
CA GLU A 139 12.42 7.92 -19.24
C GLU A 139 11.45 8.89 -18.51
N PRO A 140 11.17 8.66 -17.22
CA PRO A 140 10.40 9.57 -16.39
C PRO A 140 11.05 10.96 -16.31
N GLN A 141 10.25 11.98 -16.04
CA GLN A 141 10.75 13.35 -15.82
C GLN A 141 10.89 13.65 -14.34
N ILE A 142 10.03 13.07 -13.52
CA ILE A 142 9.95 13.26 -12.08
C ILE A 142 9.96 11.91 -11.37
N CYS A 143 10.75 11.80 -10.31
CA CYS A 143 10.72 10.69 -9.37
C CYS A 143 10.23 11.19 -8.01
N VAL A 144 9.07 10.71 -7.58
CA VAL A 144 8.58 10.91 -6.21
C VAL A 144 9.21 9.83 -5.33
N ILE A 145 9.95 10.26 -4.32
CA ILE A 145 10.65 9.38 -3.39
C ILE A 145 9.98 9.52 -2.04
N GLU A 146 9.45 8.43 -1.50
CA GLU A 146 8.94 8.40 -0.13
C GLU A 146 9.93 7.73 0.80
N LEU A 147 10.42 8.49 1.78
CA LEU A 147 11.16 7.94 2.90
C LEU A 147 10.18 7.49 3.99
N GLY A 148 10.07 6.17 4.15
CA GLY A 148 9.31 5.51 5.20
C GLY A 148 9.81 5.85 6.62
N GLY A 149 9.08 5.40 7.63
CA GLY A 149 9.41 5.71 9.02
C GLY A 149 9.18 7.18 9.40
N THR A 150 9.95 7.65 10.36
CA THR A 150 9.90 9.02 10.90
C THR A 150 11.28 9.65 10.83
N ILE A 151 11.38 10.98 10.91
CA ILE A 151 12.68 11.63 11.00
C ILE A 151 13.17 11.60 12.46
N GLY A 152 14.39 11.10 12.65
CA GLY A 152 15.07 11.03 13.94
C GLY A 152 15.16 9.63 14.55
N ASP A 153 14.60 8.62 13.88
CA ASP A 153 14.84 7.22 14.20
C ASP A 153 16.24 6.77 13.74
N ILE A 154 16.76 5.72 14.38
CA ILE A 154 18.09 5.16 14.08
C ILE A 154 18.09 4.54 12.67
N GLU A 155 16.97 3.93 12.30
CA GLU A 155 16.80 3.20 11.05
C GLU A 155 16.82 4.14 9.83
N GLY A 156 16.34 5.38 9.97
CA GLY A 156 16.35 6.39 8.91
C GLY A 156 17.69 7.11 8.73
N MET A 157 18.62 7.04 9.69
CA MET A 157 19.88 7.82 9.64
C MET A 157 20.69 7.60 8.35
N PRO A 158 20.91 6.35 7.86
CA PRO A 158 21.67 6.14 6.64
C PRO A 158 21.01 6.77 5.41
N PHE A 159 19.67 6.74 5.33
CA PHE A 159 18.94 7.28 4.19
C PHE A 159 18.91 8.81 4.19
N VAL A 160 18.73 9.44 5.35
CA VAL A 160 18.77 10.90 5.44
C VAL A 160 20.14 11.42 5.07
N GLU A 161 21.23 10.79 5.53
CA GLU A 161 22.60 11.16 5.12
C GLU A 161 22.82 10.93 3.62
N ALA A 162 22.28 9.85 3.05
CA ALA A 162 22.34 9.63 1.59
C ALA A 162 21.67 10.77 0.81
N PHE A 163 20.49 11.22 1.23
CA PHE A 163 19.81 12.34 0.57
C PHE A 163 20.42 13.70 0.86
N ARG A 164 21.06 13.88 2.02
CA ARG A 164 21.86 15.07 2.34
C ARG A 164 23.01 15.24 1.36
N GLN A 165 23.66 14.17 0.94
CA GLN A 165 24.68 14.20 -0.12
C GLN A 165 24.04 14.33 -1.51
N PHE A 166 22.92 13.64 -1.74
CA PHE A 166 22.23 13.59 -3.02
C PHE A 166 21.77 14.95 -3.53
N GLN A 167 21.29 15.85 -2.66
CA GLN A 167 20.86 17.20 -3.06
C GLN A 167 21.98 17.99 -3.77
N PHE A 168 23.25 17.76 -3.39
CA PHE A 168 24.40 18.39 -4.04
C PHE A 168 24.74 17.73 -5.38
N LYS A 169 24.62 16.40 -5.47
CA LYS A 169 24.81 15.67 -6.75
C LYS A 169 23.71 16.02 -7.77
N ALA A 170 22.46 16.14 -7.32
CA ALA A 170 21.32 16.45 -8.19
C ALA A 170 21.27 17.92 -8.63
N LYS A 171 21.83 18.85 -7.84
CA LYS A 171 21.63 20.31 -7.90
C LYS A 171 20.29 20.77 -7.32
N ARG A 172 20.27 22.03 -6.86
CA ARG A 172 19.15 22.66 -6.14
C ARG A 172 17.84 22.59 -6.94
N GLU A 173 17.87 22.95 -8.22
CA GLU A 173 16.72 22.98 -9.12
C GLU A 173 16.18 21.60 -9.54
N ASN A 174 16.85 20.51 -9.15
CA ASN A 174 16.45 19.15 -9.46
C ASN A 174 16.02 18.34 -8.23
N PHE A 175 16.10 18.91 -7.03
CA PHE A 175 15.73 18.25 -5.78
C PHE A 175 14.78 19.14 -4.97
N CYS A 176 13.63 18.61 -4.60
CA CYS A 176 12.64 19.24 -3.74
C CYS A 176 12.38 18.35 -2.53
N ASN A 177 12.22 18.94 -1.35
CA ASN A 177 11.97 18.21 -0.11
C ASN A 177 10.63 18.59 0.53
N ILE A 178 9.80 17.60 0.83
CA ILE A 178 8.49 17.78 1.44
C ILE A 178 8.50 17.08 2.78
N HIS A 179 8.13 17.81 3.82
CA HIS A 179 8.06 17.27 5.17
C HIS A 179 6.62 17.18 5.64
N VAL A 180 6.12 15.96 5.86
CA VAL A 180 4.75 15.71 6.30
C VAL A 180 4.73 15.59 7.83
N SER A 181 4.04 16.52 8.49
CA SER A 181 4.05 16.64 9.96
C SER A 181 2.64 16.71 10.54
N LEU A 182 2.49 16.29 11.80
CA LEU A 182 1.22 16.28 12.52
C LEU A 182 1.06 17.59 13.30
N VAL A 183 -0.12 18.21 13.19
CA VAL A 183 -0.56 19.29 14.06
C VAL A 183 -1.68 18.75 14.95
N PRO A 184 -1.35 18.22 16.14
CA PRO A 184 -2.35 17.67 17.03
C PRO A 184 -3.21 18.76 17.67
N GLN A 185 -4.47 18.42 17.94
CA GLN A 185 -5.43 19.27 18.65
C GLN A 185 -6.04 18.43 19.79
N PRO A 186 -5.45 18.43 20.99
CA PRO A 186 -5.97 17.66 22.11
C PRO A 186 -7.40 18.11 22.47
N ASN A 187 -8.34 17.17 22.59
CA ASN A 187 -9.75 17.47 22.90
C ASN A 187 -9.92 18.25 24.21
N ALA A 188 -9.03 18.03 25.18
CA ALA A 188 -9.05 18.71 26.48
C ALA A 188 -8.79 20.22 26.38
N THR A 189 -8.01 20.67 25.38
CA THR A 189 -7.64 22.09 25.23
C THR A 189 -8.29 22.76 24.02
N GLY A 190 -8.63 21.98 22.98
CA GLY A 190 -9.20 22.49 21.74
C GLY A 190 -8.23 23.33 20.90
N GLU A 191 -6.99 23.54 21.33
CA GLU A 191 -6.01 24.38 20.63
C GLU A 191 -5.11 23.54 19.71
N GLN A 192 -4.93 24.00 18.48
CA GLN A 192 -4.01 23.38 17.51
C GLN A 192 -2.54 23.63 17.91
N LYS A 193 -1.78 22.55 18.17
CA LYS A 193 -0.42 22.65 18.70
C LYS A 193 0.64 22.47 17.60
N THR A 194 1.43 23.51 17.36
CA THR A 194 2.50 23.51 16.34
C THR A 194 3.84 22.94 16.80
N LYS A 195 4.05 22.77 18.12
CA LYS A 195 5.36 22.43 18.70
C LYS A 195 5.94 21.10 18.16
N PRO A 196 5.14 20.03 17.97
CA PRO A 196 5.66 18.81 17.36
C PRO A 196 6.25 19.04 15.95
N THR A 197 5.57 19.85 15.13
CA THR A 197 6.06 20.22 13.80
C THR A 197 7.38 21.00 13.86
N GLN A 198 7.49 21.96 14.79
CA GLN A 198 8.71 22.75 14.98
C GLN A 198 9.91 21.88 15.35
N ASN A 199 9.73 20.94 16.27
CA ASN A 199 10.79 20.02 16.69
C ASN A 199 11.19 19.06 15.57
N SER A 200 10.20 18.57 14.80
CA SER A 200 10.46 17.66 13.69
C SER A 200 11.24 18.34 12.56
N VAL A 201 10.88 19.58 12.20
CA VAL A 201 11.65 20.38 11.23
C VAL A 201 13.05 20.72 11.74
N ARG A 202 13.21 20.97 13.05
CA ARG A 202 14.54 21.17 13.65
C ARG A 202 15.40 19.92 13.52
N ALA A 203 14.83 18.74 13.75
CA ALA A 203 15.54 17.46 13.58
C ALA A 203 15.95 17.23 12.12
N LEU A 204 15.02 17.44 11.16
CA LEU A 204 15.30 17.31 9.73
C LEU A 204 16.44 18.24 9.29
N ARG A 205 16.41 19.52 9.71
CA ARG A 205 17.48 20.49 9.44
C ARG A 205 18.80 20.10 10.09
N GLY A 206 18.77 19.57 11.31
CA GLY A 206 19.95 19.05 12.01
C GLY A 206 20.63 17.90 11.26
N LEU A 207 19.88 17.14 10.46
CA LEU A 207 20.38 16.09 9.58
C LEU A 207 20.79 16.61 8.18
N GLY A 208 20.71 17.93 7.95
CA GLY A 208 21.19 18.59 6.74
C GLY A 208 20.20 18.63 5.57
N LEU A 209 18.91 18.38 5.82
CA LEU A 209 17.83 18.59 4.85
C LEU A 209 16.94 19.75 5.29
N SER A 210 16.61 20.65 4.36
CA SER A 210 15.66 21.74 4.60
C SER A 210 14.36 21.44 3.87
N PRO A 211 13.18 21.58 4.51
CA PRO A 211 11.92 21.40 3.81
C PRO A 211 11.66 22.57 2.86
N ASP A 212 11.30 22.25 1.63
CA ASP A 212 10.78 23.20 0.63
C ASP A 212 9.27 23.43 0.84
N LEU A 213 8.55 22.36 1.18
CA LEU A 213 7.15 22.39 1.61
C LEU A 213 6.98 21.68 2.96
N ILE A 214 6.07 22.20 3.77
CA ILE A 214 5.64 21.57 5.02
C ILE A 214 4.16 21.24 4.89
N VAL A 215 3.84 19.95 4.85
CA VAL A 215 2.46 19.47 4.79
C VAL A 215 2.02 19.13 6.21
N CYS A 216 1.15 19.95 6.76
CA CYS A 216 0.61 19.80 8.10
C CYS A 216 -0.73 19.06 8.06
N ARG A 217 -0.75 17.84 8.60
CA ARG A 217 -1.96 17.06 8.79
C ARG A 217 -2.62 17.37 10.13
N SER A 218 -3.94 17.53 10.13
CA SER A 218 -4.75 17.79 11.32
C SER A 218 -6.14 17.14 11.22
N THR A 219 -6.91 17.13 12.31
CA THR A 219 -8.30 16.64 12.26
C THR A 219 -9.26 17.66 11.67
N LYS A 220 -9.06 18.95 11.98
CA LYS A 220 -9.87 20.08 11.48
C LYS A 220 -9.01 21.00 10.61
N PRO A 221 -9.61 21.81 9.72
CA PRO A 221 -8.89 22.86 9.00
C PRO A 221 -8.05 23.72 9.94
N ILE A 222 -6.83 24.05 9.53
CA ILE A 222 -5.87 24.79 10.35
C ILE A 222 -6.15 26.30 10.22
N GLU A 223 -6.11 27.01 11.34
CA GLU A 223 -6.30 28.46 11.37
C GLU A 223 -5.11 29.22 10.76
N MET A 224 -5.35 30.40 10.19
CA MET A 224 -4.29 31.22 9.58
C MET A 224 -3.18 31.61 10.56
N ALA A 225 -3.53 31.92 11.82
CA ALA A 225 -2.53 32.22 12.85
C ALA A 225 -1.58 31.03 13.13
N VAL A 226 -2.07 29.79 13.00
CA VAL A 226 -1.26 28.58 13.12
C VAL A 226 -0.34 28.44 11.91
N LYS A 227 -0.79 28.80 10.71
CA LYS A 227 0.01 28.86 9.48
C LYS A 227 1.21 29.79 9.61
N GLU A 228 0.95 31.03 10.01
CA GLU A 228 1.98 32.06 10.21
C GLU A 228 3.00 31.63 11.27
N LYS A 229 2.52 31.00 12.35
CA LYS A 229 3.40 30.44 13.37
C LYS A 229 4.31 29.35 12.80
N ILE A 230 3.77 28.40 12.03
CA ILE A 230 4.60 27.34 11.44
C ILE A 230 5.62 27.93 10.47
N SER A 231 5.20 28.85 9.60
CA SER A 231 6.08 29.59 8.69
C SER A 231 7.25 30.25 9.43
N MET A 232 6.95 31.07 10.44
CA MET A 232 7.95 31.80 11.22
C MET A 232 8.93 30.87 11.95
N PHE A 233 8.45 29.79 12.58
CA PHE A 233 9.33 28.90 13.36
C PHE A 233 10.08 27.86 12.50
N CYS A 234 9.55 27.52 11.32
CA CYS A 234 10.15 26.53 10.43
C CYS A 234 11.01 27.15 9.33
N HIS A 235 11.00 28.49 9.20
CA HIS A 235 11.76 29.28 8.23
C HIS A 235 11.37 28.95 6.78
N VAL A 236 10.05 28.91 6.53
CA VAL A 236 9.45 28.76 5.20
C VAL A 236 8.41 29.86 5.01
N GLU A 237 8.15 30.27 3.77
CA GLU A 237 7.09 31.22 3.46
C GLU A 237 5.71 30.65 3.81
N PRO A 238 4.72 31.50 4.15
CA PRO A 238 3.36 31.04 4.46
C PRO A 238 2.80 30.14 3.35
N GLU A 239 2.99 30.46 2.08
CA GLU A 239 2.50 29.69 0.93
C GLU A 239 3.03 28.26 0.87
N GLN A 240 4.18 27.99 1.52
CA GLN A 240 4.82 26.68 1.57
C GLN A 240 4.28 25.78 2.70
N VAL A 241 3.43 26.34 3.57
CA VAL A 241 2.72 25.60 4.62
C VAL A 241 1.36 25.15 4.09
N ILE A 242 1.26 23.86 3.80
CA ILE A 242 0.11 23.20 3.18
C ILE A 242 -0.68 22.44 4.25
N PHE A 243 -2.00 22.53 4.21
CA PHE A 243 -2.90 21.95 5.20
C PHE A 243 -3.73 20.82 4.64
N ILE A 244 -3.73 19.69 5.34
CA ILE A 244 -4.57 18.55 5.02
C ILE A 244 -5.30 18.15 6.29
N HIS A 245 -6.60 18.39 6.32
CA HIS A 245 -7.44 17.91 7.41
C HIS A 245 -7.91 16.47 7.15
N ASP A 246 -8.50 15.82 8.13
CA ASP A 246 -9.12 14.51 7.93
C ASP A 246 -10.29 14.66 6.94
N VAL A 247 -10.14 14.00 5.79
CA VAL A 247 -11.12 13.99 4.70
C VAL A 247 -11.94 12.70 4.69
N SER A 248 -13.14 12.78 4.15
CA SER A 248 -14.04 11.63 3.97
C SER A 248 -13.48 10.56 3.02
N SER A 249 -12.60 10.96 2.09
CA SER A 249 -12.05 10.11 1.05
C SER A 249 -10.65 10.53 0.62
N THR A 250 -9.81 9.54 0.33
CA THR A 250 -8.44 9.77 -0.19
C THR A 250 -8.46 10.46 -1.56
N TYR A 251 -9.54 10.36 -2.34
CA TYR A 251 -9.67 11.04 -3.64
C TYR A 251 -9.78 12.56 -3.53
N ARG A 252 -10.09 13.10 -2.33
CA ARG A 252 -10.17 14.54 -2.07
C ARG A 252 -8.77 15.17 -1.87
N VAL A 253 -7.77 14.38 -1.49
CA VAL A 253 -6.42 14.90 -1.15
C VAL A 253 -5.72 15.58 -2.33
N PRO A 254 -5.67 15.04 -3.56
CA PRO A 254 -5.09 15.75 -4.70
C PRO A 254 -5.73 17.11 -4.98
N ILE A 255 -7.04 17.23 -4.76
CA ILE A 255 -7.81 18.46 -5.00
C ILE A 255 -7.47 19.51 -3.92
N LEU A 256 -7.38 19.10 -2.66
CA LEU A 256 -6.98 20.00 -1.57
C LEU A 256 -5.55 20.53 -1.74
N LEU A 257 -4.65 19.73 -2.31
CA LEU A 257 -3.29 20.17 -2.62
C LEU A 257 -3.27 21.14 -3.81
N GLU A 258 -4.07 20.89 -4.85
CA GLU A 258 -4.24 21.81 -5.99
C GLU A 258 -4.76 23.19 -5.53
N GLU A 259 -5.82 23.21 -4.72
CA GLU A 259 -6.45 24.44 -4.19
C GLU A 259 -5.46 25.32 -3.40
N GLN A 260 -4.40 24.72 -2.87
CA GLN A 260 -3.34 25.40 -2.12
C GLN A 260 -2.14 25.81 -2.98
N GLY A 261 -2.24 25.71 -4.31
CA GLY A 261 -1.27 26.29 -5.25
C GLY A 261 -0.01 25.44 -5.47
N ILE A 262 -0.05 24.14 -5.17
CA ILE A 262 1.13 23.27 -5.24
C ILE A 262 1.72 23.15 -6.66
N ILE A 263 0.88 23.25 -7.70
CA ILE A 263 1.33 23.21 -9.11
C ILE A 263 2.25 24.39 -9.42
N LYS A 264 1.82 25.60 -9.04
CA LYS A 264 2.59 26.82 -9.22
C LYS A 264 3.94 26.73 -8.50
N TYR A 265 3.92 26.21 -7.27
CA TYR A 265 5.14 26.00 -6.48
C TYR A 265 6.16 25.12 -7.21
N PHE A 266 5.75 23.94 -7.70
CA PHE A 266 6.68 23.04 -8.40
C PHE A 266 7.15 23.58 -9.74
N LYS A 267 6.30 24.32 -10.47
CA LYS A 267 6.68 25.00 -11.72
C LYS A 267 7.87 25.93 -11.49
N GLU A 268 7.82 26.74 -10.44
CA GLU A 268 8.90 27.67 -10.08
C GLU A 268 10.10 26.93 -9.45
N ARG A 269 9.86 26.12 -8.41
CA ARG A 269 10.90 25.49 -7.58
C ARG A 269 11.77 24.48 -8.34
N LEU A 270 11.17 23.75 -9.27
CA LEU A 270 11.83 22.70 -10.05
C LEU A 270 11.98 23.06 -11.53
N SER A 271 11.58 24.26 -11.95
CA SER A 271 11.61 24.72 -13.34
C SER A 271 10.93 23.72 -14.30
N LEU A 272 9.73 23.26 -13.92
CA LEU A 272 9.00 22.24 -14.68
C LEU A 272 8.28 22.86 -15.89
N PRO A 273 8.26 22.18 -17.04
CA PRO A 273 7.52 22.62 -18.22
C PRO A 273 6.03 22.31 -18.04
N ILE A 274 5.34 23.11 -17.22
CA ILE A 274 3.91 22.97 -16.94
C ILE A 274 3.15 24.15 -17.55
N ASP A 275 2.16 23.83 -18.38
CA ASP A 275 1.22 24.80 -18.92
C ASP A 275 0.21 25.24 -17.86
N ASP A 276 -0.23 26.50 -17.89
CA ASP A 276 -1.19 27.05 -16.91
C ASP A 276 -2.65 26.65 -17.21
N GLN A 277 -2.88 25.64 -18.06
CA GLN A 277 -4.21 25.21 -18.44
C GLN A 277 -4.83 24.25 -17.39
N PRO A 278 -6.16 24.29 -17.19
CA PRO A 278 -6.84 23.38 -16.27
C PRO A 278 -6.64 21.91 -16.68
N SER A 279 -6.19 21.06 -15.76
CA SER A 279 -5.99 19.65 -16.06
C SER A 279 -7.32 18.88 -16.16
N HIS A 280 -7.60 18.32 -17.34
CA HIS A 280 -8.75 17.43 -17.54
C HIS A 280 -8.67 16.17 -16.65
N LEU A 281 -7.47 15.70 -16.30
CA LEU A 281 -7.30 14.56 -15.40
C LEU A 281 -7.71 14.91 -13.97
N LEU A 282 -7.36 16.10 -13.49
CA LEU A 282 -7.73 16.56 -12.15
C LEU A 282 -9.24 16.77 -12.01
N PHE A 283 -9.90 17.17 -13.10
CA PHE A 283 -11.36 17.18 -13.18
C PHE A 283 -11.99 15.79 -13.02
N LYS A 284 -11.34 14.70 -13.48
CA LYS A 284 -11.81 13.32 -13.21
C LYS A 284 -11.71 12.99 -11.72
N TRP A 285 -10.62 13.37 -11.06
CA TRP A 285 -10.47 13.19 -9.61
C TRP A 285 -11.54 13.93 -8.82
N LYS A 286 -11.84 15.18 -9.19
CA LYS A 286 -12.94 15.96 -8.62
C LYS A 286 -14.29 15.26 -8.77
N LYS A 287 -14.59 14.74 -9.96
CA LYS A 287 -15.81 13.94 -10.19
C LYS A 287 -15.88 12.68 -9.32
N ILE A 288 -14.76 11.99 -9.11
CA ILE A 288 -14.71 10.79 -8.26
C ILE A 288 -14.96 11.17 -6.79
N ALA A 289 -14.28 12.19 -6.28
CA ALA A 289 -14.47 12.67 -4.91
C ALA A 289 -15.92 13.12 -4.65
N ASP A 290 -16.49 13.90 -5.56
CA ASP A 290 -17.87 14.38 -5.45
C ASP A 290 -18.90 13.24 -5.53
N ARG A 291 -18.65 12.19 -6.33
CA ARG A 291 -19.50 10.99 -6.37
C ARG A 291 -19.44 10.25 -5.05
N TYR A 292 -18.26 10.05 -4.48
CA TYR A 292 -18.07 9.34 -3.22
C TYR A 292 -18.89 9.95 -2.08
N GLU A 293 -18.91 11.29 -1.99
CA GLU A 293 -19.67 11.99 -0.94
C GLU A 293 -21.19 11.99 -1.15
N ARG A 294 -21.68 11.76 -2.38
CA ARG A 294 -23.10 11.86 -2.74
C ARG A 294 -23.82 10.50 -2.84
N MET A 295 -23.21 9.42 -2.40
CA MET A 295 -23.79 8.08 -2.48
C MET A 295 -24.92 7.89 -1.46
N LEU A 296 -26.12 7.55 -1.96
CA LEU A 296 -27.30 7.33 -1.13
C LEU A 296 -27.65 5.85 -0.94
N LYS A 297 -27.48 5.02 -1.99
CA LYS A 297 -27.76 3.59 -1.92
C LYS A 297 -26.54 2.86 -1.35
N SER A 298 -26.75 1.86 -0.50
CA SER A 298 -25.67 1.03 0.04
C SER A 298 -25.64 -0.35 -0.61
N CYS A 299 -24.45 -0.93 -0.75
CA CYS A 299 -24.26 -2.33 -1.12
C CYS A 299 -23.46 -3.00 0.00
N SER A 300 -24.02 -4.07 0.56
CA SER A 300 -23.45 -4.71 1.75
C SER A 300 -22.67 -5.98 1.39
N VAL A 301 -21.39 -6.01 1.78
CA VAL A 301 -20.46 -7.10 1.45
C VAL A 301 -19.91 -7.69 2.74
N ALA A 302 -20.09 -9.00 2.93
CA ALA A 302 -19.44 -9.72 4.03
C ALA A 302 -18.04 -10.19 3.59
N LEU A 303 -16.99 -9.65 4.21
CA LEU A 303 -15.61 -10.12 4.02
C LEU A 303 -15.27 -11.10 5.14
N VAL A 304 -15.17 -12.38 4.78
CA VAL A 304 -14.89 -13.48 5.72
C VAL A 304 -13.39 -13.76 5.72
N GLY A 305 -12.69 -13.05 6.60
CA GLY A 305 -11.23 -12.99 6.65
C GLY A 305 -10.66 -13.62 7.92
N LYS A 306 -9.35 -13.85 7.91
CA LYS A 306 -8.59 -14.28 9.10
C LYS A 306 -8.08 -13.08 9.90
N TYR A 307 -7.88 -11.94 9.23
CA TYR A 307 -7.21 -10.74 9.74
C TYR A 307 -8.16 -9.54 9.83
N THR A 308 -9.22 -9.65 10.63
CA THR A 308 -10.32 -8.66 10.63
C THR A 308 -10.19 -7.53 11.65
N LYS A 309 -9.21 -7.61 12.56
CA LYS A 309 -9.00 -6.61 13.61
C LYS A 309 -8.34 -5.32 13.11
N LEU A 310 -7.53 -5.42 12.06
CA LEU A 310 -6.85 -4.30 11.44
C LEU A 310 -7.42 -4.13 10.04
N SER A 311 -7.90 -2.94 9.72
CA SER A 311 -8.38 -2.59 8.38
C SER A 311 -7.32 -2.83 7.31
N ASP A 312 -6.05 -2.67 7.70
CA ASP A 312 -4.96 -2.54 6.76
C ASP A 312 -4.58 -3.88 6.10
N CYS A 313 -4.99 -5.00 6.71
CA CYS A 313 -4.73 -6.37 6.22
C CYS A 313 -5.50 -6.72 4.93
N TYR A 314 -6.51 -5.92 4.56
CA TYR A 314 -7.34 -6.14 3.37
C TYR A 314 -7.54 -4.84 2.57
N THR A 315 -6.59 -3.92 2.67
CA THR A 315 -6.70 -2.59 2.03
C THR A 315 -6.86 -2.70 0.52
N SER A 316 -6.11 -3.59 -0.15
CA SER A 316 -6.22 -3.73 -1.61
C SER A 316 -7.62 -4.19 -2.02
N VAL A 317 -8.18 -5.16 -1.28
CA VAL A 317 -9.52 -5.70 -1.49
C VAL A 317 -10.57 -4.63 -1.25
N PHE A 318 -10.46 -3.89 -0.12
CA PHE A 318 -11.35 -2.79 0.19
C PHE A 318 -11.33 -1.72 -0.92
N LYS A 319 -10.15 -1.32 -1.39
CA LYS A 319 -10.01 -0.31 -2.45
C LYS A 319 -10.55 -0.77 -3.79
N ALA A 320 -10.37 -2.03 -4.16
CA ALA A 320 -10.97 -2.59 -5.38
C ALA A 320 -12.51 -2.62 -5.32
N LEU A 321 -13.07 -2.99 -4.17
CA LEU A 321 -14.52 -2.93 -3.94
C LEU A 321 -15.04 -1.49 -3.95
N GLU A 322 -14.32 -0.56 -3.31
CA GLU A 322 -14.64 0.88 -3.30
C GLU A 322 -14.68 1.44 -4.72
N HIS A 323 -13.69 1.12 -5.57
CA HIS A 323 -13.68 1.54 -6.98
C HIS A 323 -14.92 1.03 -7.74
N SER A 324 -15.27 -0.24 -7.53
CA SER A 324 -16.45 -0.86 -8.14
C SER A 324 -17.75 -0.20 -7.65
N ALA A 325 -17.83 0.09 -6.35
CA ALA A 325 -18.97 0.75 -5.72
C ALA A 325 -19.15 2.19 -6.24
N ILE A 326 -18.05 2.93 -6.45
CA ILE A 326 -18.03 4.25 -7.09
C ILE A 326 -18.56 4.19 -8.52
N ALA A 327 -18.18 3.18 -9.31
CA ALA A 327 -18.67 3.04 -10.68
C ALA A 327 -20.19 2.86 -10.76
N ILE A 328 -20.80 2.19 -9.77
CA ILE A 328 -22.24 1.94 -9.71
C ILE A 328 -23.01 2.94 -8.80
N ASN A 329 -22.35 3.97 -8.27
CA ASN A 329 -22.92 4.96 -7.33
C ASN A 329 -23.56 4.35 -6.06
N HIS A 330 -22.90 3.36 -5.45
CA HIS A 330 -23.32 2.77 -4.17
C HIS A 330 -22.26 2.98 -3.09
N LYS A 331 -22.70 3.28 -1.88
CA LYS A 331 -21.86 3.29 -0.68
C LYS A 331 -21.55 1.84 -0.30
N LEU A 332 -20.26 1.50 -0.22
CA LEU A 332 -19.82 0.19 0.23
C LEU A 332 -20.00 0.07 1.75
N ASP A 333 -20.80 -0.90 2.18
CA ASP A 333 -20.90 -1.34 3.58
C ASP A 333 -20.14 -2.66 3.75
N LEU A 334 -18.84 -2.57 4.05
CA LEU A 334 -17.98 -3.74 4.20
C LEU A 334 -18.01 -4.27 5.63
N MET A 335 -18.66 -5.42 5.81
CA MET A 335 -18.75 -6.11 7.09
C MET A 335 -17.63 -7.14 7.23
N TYR A 336 -16.64 -6.81 8.06
CA TYR A 336 -15.58 -7.75 8.43
C TYR A 336 -16.13 -8.84 9.39
N ILE A 337 -15.88 -10.09 9.03
CA ILE A 337 -16.25 -11.28 9.80
C ILE A 337 -14.99 -12.12 10.02
N ASP A 338 -14.60 -12.36 11.27
CA ASP A 338 -13.52 -13.30 11.55
C ASP A 338 -14.01 -14.70 11.22
N SER A 339 -13.30 -15.37 10.32
CA SER A 339 -13.59 -16.75 9.94
C SER A 339 -13.59 -17.72 11.12
N ALA A 340 -12.80 -17.47 12.17
CA ALA A 340 -12.83 -18.30 13.37
C ALA A 340 -14.15 -18.17 14.15
N ASP A 341 -14.83 -17.01 14.05
CA ASP A 341 -16.12 -16.80 14.72
C ASP A 341 -17.26 -17.56 14.04
N LEU A 342 -17.04 -18.13 12.85
CA LEU A 342 -18.03 -18.96 12.13
C LEU A 342 -17.83 -20.46 12.37
N GLU A 343 -16.80 -20.87 13.11
CA GLU A 343 -16.52 -22.28 13.38
C GLU A 343 -17.49 -22.85 14.43
N PRO A 344 -17.91 -24.13 14.31
CA PRO A 344 -18.83 -24.76 15.28
C PRO A 344 -18.29 -24.73 16.72
N ALA A 345 -16.98 -24.79 16.91
CA ALA A 345 -16.36 -24.70 18.24
C ALA A 345 -16.64 -23.34 18.93
N MET A 346 -16.77 -22.26 18.15
CA MET A 346 -17.05 -20.93 18.69
C MET A 346 -18.46 -20.83 19.27
N GLU A 347 -19.43 -21.61 18.77
CA GLU A 347 -20.78 -21.62 19.33
C GLU A 347 -20.78 -22.08 20.79
N ALA A 348 -19.94 -23.07 21.13
CA ALA A 348 -19.76 -23.56 22.49
C ALA A 348 -18.86 -22.66 23.34
N GLU A 349 -17.78 -22.11 22.77
CA GLU A 349 -16.82 -21.26 23.51
C GLU A 349 -17.36 -19.85 23.78
N ASN A 350 -17.96 -19.22 22.77
CA ASN A 350 -18.47 -17.86 22.83
C ASN A 350 -19.66 -17.66 21.87
N PRO A 351 -20.89 -18.04 22.29
CA PRO A 351 -22.07 -17.98 21.43
C PRO A 351 -22.40 -16.55 20.98
N VAL A 352 -22.01 -15.53 21.77
CA VAL A 352 -22.23 -14.12 21.41
C VAL A 352 -21.47 -13.75 20.15
N ARG A 353 -20.18 -14.09 20.07
CA ARG A 353 -19.37 -13.81 18.86
C ARG A 353 -19.86 -14.61 17.66
N PHE A 354 -20.18 -15.89 17.88
CA PHE A 354 -20.69 -16.77 16.84
C PHE A 354 -21.97 -16.22 16.20
N HIS A 355 -22.99 -15.91 17.00
CA HIS A 355 -24.25 -15.39 16.47
C HIS A 355 -24.11 -14.01 15.84
N GLN A 356 -23.24 -13.13 16.36
CA GLN A 356 -22.95 -11.82 15.74
C GLN A 356 -22.30 -11.97 14.36
N ALA A 357 -21.36 -12.90 14.21
CA ALA A 357 -20.71 -13.19 12.94
C ALA A 357 -21.72 -13.71 11.91
N TRP A 358 -22.55 -14.69 12.30
CA TRP A 358 -23.61 -15.22 11.44
C TRP A 358 -24.68 -14.19 11.09
N GLN A 359 -25.04 -13.30 12.03
CA GLN A 359 -26.00 -12.22 11.76
C GLN A 359 -25.50 -11.29 10.65
N LYS A 360 -24.22 -10.88 10.70
CA LYS A 360 -23.59 -10.08 9.64
C LYS A 360 -23.59 -10.83 8.30
N LEU A 361 -23.22 -12.11 8.31
CA LEU A 361 -23.18 -12.95 7.11
C LEU A 361 -24.56 -13.10 6.45
N CYS A 362 -25.62 -13.28 7.26
CA CYS A 362 -26.99 -13.40 6.78
C CYS A 362 -27.53 -12.08 6.21
N LYS A 363 -27.18 -10.95 6.83
CA LYS A 363 -27.59 -9.62 6.39
C LYS A 363 -26.94 -9.22 5.06
N ALA A 364 -25.69 -9.63 4.82
CA ALA A 364 -24.93 -9.23 3.64
C ALA A 364 -25.59 -9.65 2.32
N ASP A 365 -25.47 -8.78 1.31
CA ASP A 365 -25.97 -9.04 -0.04
C ASP A 365 -25.07 -10.03 -0.79
N CYS A 366 -23.76 -9.95 -0.56
CA CYS A 366 -22.77 -10.86 -1.13
C CYS A 366 -21.66 -11.22 -0.13
N ILE A 367 -20.95 -12.30 -0.44
CA ILE A 367 -19.89 -12.87 0.41
C ILE A 367 -18.57 -12.87 -0.35
N LEU A 368 -17.52 -12.36 0.27
CA LEU A 368 -16.16 -12.37 -0.25
C LEU A 368 -15.26 -13.15 0.72
N VAL A 369 -14.56 -14.16 0.20
CA VAL A 369 -13.53 -14.88 0.96
C VAL A 369 -12.17 -14.58 0.32
N PRO A 370 -11.31 -13.77 0.98
CA PRO A 370 -10.00 -13.43 0.47
C PRO A 370 -8.98 -14.55 0.70
N GLY A 371 -7.75 -14.29 0.27
CA GLY A 371 -6.59 -15.15 0.54
C GLY A 371 -6.33 -15.36 2.04
N GLY A 372 -5.45 -16.31 2.35
CA GLY A 372 -5.01 -16.58 3.70
C GLY A 372 -4.03 -17.75 3.77
N PHE A 373 -3.36 -17.87 4.91
CA PHE A 373 -2.37 -18.91 5.16
C PHE A 373 -2.62 -19.64 6.49
N GLY A 374 -2.21 -20.90 6.54
CA GLY A 374 -2.36 -21.78 7.70
C GLY A 374 -3.77 -22.33 7.88
N HIS A 375 -3.96 -23.16 8.91
CA HIS A 375 -5.19 -23.91 9.13
C HIS A 375 -6.31 -23.09 9.82
N ARG A 376 -5.94 -22.07 10.62
CA ARG A 376 -6.89 -21.28 11.41
C ARG A 376 -7.95 -20.59 10.54
N GLY A 377 -9.23 -20.75 10.89
CA GLY A 377 -10.34 -20.10 10.20
C GLY A 377 -10.75 -20.77 8.89
N THR A 378 -10.15 -21.92 8.54
CA THR A 378 -10.47 -22.61 7.28
C THR A 378 -11.87 -23.20 7.31
N GLU A 379 -12.28 -23.78 8.44
CA GLU A 379 -13.59 -24.42 8.55
C GLU A 379 -14.72 -23.37 8.53
N GLY A 380 -14.57 -22.26 9.24
CA GLY A 380 -15.56 -21.19 9.19
C GLY A 380 -15.72 -20.57 7.80
N LYS A 381 -14.65 -20.50 7.00
CA LYS A 381 -14.74 -20.14 5.58
C LYS A 381 -15.54 -21.16 4.76
N LEU A 382 -15.35 -22.45 4.98
CA LEU A 382 -16.14 -23.51 4.32
C LEU A 382 -17.63 -23.38 4.66
N GLN A 383 -17.97 -23.07 5.91
CA GLN A 383 -19.36 -22.83 6.32
C GLN A 383 -19.95 -21.61 5.61
N ALA A 384 -19.21 -20.50 5.50
CA ALA A 384 -19.65 -19.32 4.77
C ALA A 384 -19.89 -19.60 3.27
N ILE A 385 -19.02 -20.39 2.63
CA ILE A 385 -19.16 -20.78 1.23
C ILE A 385 -20.39 -21.68 1.04
N SER A 386 -20.56 -22.68 1.92
CA SER A 386 -21.72 -23.56 1.87
C SER A 386 -23.03 -22.79 2.05
N TRP A 387 -23.04 -21.82 2.95
CA TRP A 387 -24.15 -20.90 3.16
C TRP A 387 -24.46 -20.08 1.90
N ALA A 388 -23.44 -19.48 1.29
CA ALA A 388 -23.58 -18.69 0.07
C ALA A 388 -24.24 -19.50 -1.04
N ARG A 389 -23.75 -20.73 -1.28
CA ARG A 389 -24.28 -21.65 -2.29
C ARG A 389 -25.72 -22.04 -2.01
N LYS A 390 -26.03 -22.50 -0.79
CA LYS A 390 -27.38 -22.96 -0.41
C LYS A 390 -28.42 -21.84 -0.45
N LYS A 391 -28.03 -20.61 -0.10
CA LYS A 391 -28.90 -19.43 -0.14
C LYS A 391 -28.84 -18.64 -1.44
N LYS A 392 -28.07 -19.11 -2.43
CA LYS A 392 -27.87 -18.46 -3.74
C LYS A 392 -27.42 -16.98 -3.60
N LYS A 393 -26.57 -16.69 -2.61
CA LYS A 393 -25.95 -15.39 -2.42
C LYS A 393 -24.74 -15.27 -3.36
N PRO A 394 -24.55 -14.13 -4.06
CA PRO A 394 -23.34 -13.89 -4.84
C PRO A 394 -22.08 -14.07 -4.00
N PHE A 395 -21.08 -14.74 -4.58
CA PHE A 395 -19.84 -15.12 -3.90
C PHE A 395 -18.62 -14.82 -4.77
N LEU A 396 -17.56 -14.31 -4.16
CA LEU A 396 -16.23 -14.20 -4.77
C LEU A 396 -15.18 -14.81 -3.85
N GLY A 397 -14.50 -15.85 -4.35
CA GLY A 397 -13.36 -16.49 -3.69
C GLY A 397 -12.05 -16.07 -4.33
N ILE A 398 -11.17 -15.41 -3.58
CA ILE A 398 -9.85 -14.98 -4.06
C ILE A 398 -8.79 -15.92 -3.51
N CYS A 399 -7.96 -16.49 -4.39
CA CYS A 399 -6.87 -17.41 -4.04
C CYS A 399 -7.39 -18.58 -3.17
N LEU A 400 -7.13 -18.57 -1.86
CA LEU A 400 -7.65 -19.57 -0.93
C LEU A 400 -9.17 -19.71 -0.99
N GLY A 401 -9.92 -18.62 -1.19
CA GLY A 401 -11.38 -18.67 -1.30
C GLY A 401 -11.86 -19.55 -2.47
N MET A 402 -11.15 -19.51 -3.61
CA MET A 402 -11.44 -20.38 -4.75
C MET A 402 -11.16 -21.84 -4.43
N GLN A 403 -10.01 -22.12 -3.80
CA GLN A 403 -9.62 -23.49 -3.42
C GLN A 403 -10.65 -24.11 -2.47
N LEU A 404 -11.10 -23.35 -1.46
CA LEU A 404 -12.10 -23.81 -0.50
C LEU A 404 -13.49 -23.99 -1.13
N ALA A 405 -13.83 -23.23 -2.16
CA ALA A 405 -15.09 -23.43 -2.88
C ALA A 405 -15.14 -24.78 -3.60
N VAL A 406 -14.03 -25.20 -4.20
CA VAL A 406 -13.92 -26.55 -4.82
C VAL A 406 -14.05 -27.64 -3.75
N VAL A 407 -13.39 -27.47 -2.59
CA VAL A 407 -13.49 -28.41 -1.47
C VAL A 407 -14.93 -28.52 -0.96
N GLU A 408 -15.61 -27.40 -0.70
CA GLU A 408 -17.01 -27.37 -0.25
C GLU A 408 -17.93 -28.07 -1.24
N PHE A 409 -17.76 -27.79 -2.53
CA PHE A 409 -18.61 -28.37 -3.57
C PHE A 409 -18.43 -29.89 -3.67
N ALA A 410 -17.18 -30.38 -3.66
CA ALA A 410 -16.90 -31.81 -3.72
C ALA A 410 -17.47 -32.56 -2.50
N ARG A 411 -17.32 -32.00 -1.29
CA ARG A 411 -17.84 -32.60 -0.07
C ARG A 411 -19.36 -32.66 -0.05
N ASN A 412 -20.03 -31.57 -0.46
CA ASN A 412 -21.48 -31.43 -0.26
C ASN A 412 -22.34 -31.81 -1.47
N SER A 413 -21.81 -31.70 -2.69
CA SER A 413 -22.56 -32.01 -3.92
C SER A 413 -22.16 -33.37 -4.52
N LEU A 414 -20.91 -33.79 -4.35
CA LEU A 414 -20.39 -35.07 -4.87
C LEU A 414 -20.19 -36.13 -3.77
N ASN A 415 -20.44 -35.78 -2.50
CA ASN A 415 -20.23 -36.64 -1.33
C ASN A 415 -18.78 -37.14 -1.16
N TRP A 416 -17.79 -36.39 -1.64
CA TRP A 416 -16.37 -36.75 -1.50
C TRP A 416 -15.80 -36.22 -0.20
N GLN A 417 -16.10 -36.91 0.90
CA GLN A 417 -15.70 -36.50 2.26
C GLN A 417 -14.17 -36.42 2.44
N GLY A 418 -13.40 -37.21 1.67
CA GLY A 418 -11.93 -37.19 1.69
C GLY A 418 -11.28 -35.99 0.96
N MET A 419 -12.06 -35.14 0.28
CA MET A 419 -11.49 -33.98 -0.41
C MET A 419 -10.92 -32.98 0.61
N CYS A 420 -9.64 -32.65 0.47
CA CYS A 420 -8.93 -31.68 1.29
C CYS A 420 -8.26 -30.61 0.39
N LEU A 421 -7.67 -29.58 1.01
CA LEU A 421 -7.06 -28.47 0.29
C LEU A 421 -5.97 -28.93 -0.69
N ILE A 422 -5.15 -29.92 -0.30
CA ILE A 422 -4.07 -30.47 -1.14
C ILE A 422 -4.66 -31.09 -2.41
N ASN A 423 -5.68 -31.93 -2.26
CA ASN A 423 -6.35 -32.60 -3.40
C ASN A 423 -7.05 -31.58 -4.30
N ALA A 424 -7.66 -30.53 -3.73
CA ALA A 424 -8.28 -29.47 -4.51
C ALA A 424 -7.27 -28.67 -5.34
N ILE A 425 -6.09 -28.36 -4.78
CA ILE A 425 -5.00 -27.70 -5.51
C ILE A 425 -4.50 -28.59 -6.65
N LEU A 426 -4.25 -29.88 -6.38
CA LEU A 426 -3.85 -30.85 -7.41
C LEU A 426 -4.87 -30.93 -8.55
N HIS A 427 -6.17 -31.04 -8.24
CA HIS A 427 -7.21 -31.06 -9.27
C HIS A 427 -7.30 -29.76 -10.07
N LEU A 428 -7.15 -28.59 -9.43
CA LEU A 428 -7.14 -27.30 -10.12
C LEU A 428 -5.95 -27.16 -11.07
N ILE A 429 -4.76 -27.60 -10.66
CA ILE A 429 -3.55 -27.58 -11.50
C ILE A 429 -3.69 -28.54 -12.67
N ILE A 430 -4.14 -29.78 -12.41
CA ILE A 430 -4.32 -30.80 -13.45
C ILE A 430 -5.35 -30.34 -14.49
N CYS A 431 -6.52 -29.86 -14.06
CA CYS A 431 -7.54 -29.35 -14.97
C CYS A 431 -7.12 -28.07 -15.71
N GLY A 432 -6.30 -27.22 -15.09
CA GLY A 432 -5.78 -26.00 -15.71
C GLY A 432 -4.77 -26.27 -16.84
N HIS A 433 -4.15 -27.46 -16.89
CA HIS A 433 -3.23 -27.86 -17.95
C HIS A 433 -3.89 -28.74 -19.02
N THR A 434 -5.08 -29.29 -18.79
CA THR A 434 -5.80 -30.10 -19.76
C THR A 434 -6.99 -29.31 -20.33
N SER A 435 -6.75 -28.57 -21.41
CA SER A 435 -7.79 -27.97 -22.27
C SER A 435 -8.54 -29.01 -23.12
N HIS A 436 -8.45 -30.31 -22.81
CA HIS A 436 -9.24 -31.35 -23.45
C HIS A 436 -9.81 -32.36 -22.42
N ALA A 437 -11.14 -32.50 -22.50
CA ALA A 437 -11.99 -33.56 -21.94
C ALA A 437 -11.99 -33.76 -20.42
N LEU A 438 -13.14 -33.43 -19.81
CA LEU A 438 -13.57 -33.93 -18.50
C LEU A 438 -13.75 -35.46 -18.55
N THR A 439 -12.70 -36.22 -18.29
CA THR A 439 -12.81 -37.62 -17.85
C THR A 439 -12.78 -37.69 -16.32
N PRO A 440 -13.56 -38.58 -15.69
CA PRO A 440 -13.60 -38.69 -14.24
C PRO A 440 -12.26 -39.22 -13.73
N VAL A 441 -11.48 -38.35 -13.09
CA VAL A 441 -10.26 -38.76 -12.39
C VAL A 441 -10.68 -39.55 -11.15
N ALA A 442 -10.24 -40.81 -11.07
CA ALA A 442 -10.45 -41.70 -9.94
C ALA A 442 -9.97 -41.05 -8.62
N PRO A 443 -10.54 -41.43 -7.46
CA PRO A 443 -10.12 -40.88 -6.17
C PRO A 443 -8.62 -41.14 -5.96
N LEU A 444 -7.85 -40.05 -5.91
CA LEU A 444 -6.44 -40.09 -5.54
C LEU A 444 -6.32 -40.56 -4.08
N PRO A 445 -5.30 -41.38 -3.74
CA PRO A 445 -5.17 -41.93 -2.40
C PRO A 445 -4.98 -40.83 -1.34
N ASN A 446 -5.40 -41.10 -0.09
CA ASN A 446 -5.31 -40.19 1.04
C ASN A 446 -3.84 -39.81 1.34
N PHE A 447 -3.39 -38.65 0.87
CA PHE A 447 -2.05 -38.11 1.15
C PHE A 447 -1.96 -37.24 2.42
N CYS A 448 -2.96 -37.27 3.31
CA CYS A 448 -3.05 -36.41 4.51
C CYS A 448 -2.02 -36.70 5.63
N GLY A 449 -0.96 -37.48 5.40
CA GLY A 449 -0.06 -37.97 6.46
C GLY A 449 1.39 -37.44 6.46
N HIS A 450 1.86 -36.69 5.46
CA HIS A 450 3.26 -36.30 5.38
C HIS A 450 3.47 -34.79 5.18
N SER A 451 4.19 -34.18 6.13
CA SER A 451 4.72 -32.82 6.05
C SER A 451 5.72 -32.75 4.90
N TRP A 452 5.29 -32.23 3.75
CA TRP A 452 6.17 -31.94 2.62
C TRP A 452 6.44 -30.42 2.51
N PRO A 453 7.68 -29.98 2.20
CA PRO A 453 8.06 -28.57 2.15
C PRO A 453 7.59 -27.83 0.87
N PHE A 454 6.56 -28.33 0.19
CA PHE A 454 6.13 -27.83 -1.13
C PHE A 454 5.38 -26.48 -1.09
N ALA A 455 5.04 -25.99 0.09
CA ALA A 455 4.41 -24.67 0.29
C ALA A 455 5.28 -23.50 -0.23
N ALA A 456 6.60 -23.71 -0.39
CA ALA A 456 7.49 -22.70 -0.96
C ALA A 456 7.40 -22.58 -2.50
N ARG A 457 7.02 -23.65 -3.22
CA ARG A 457 6.99 -23.65 -4.71
C ARG A 457 5.64 -23.27 -5.31
N CYS A 458 4.54 -23.37 -4.56
CA CYS A 458 3.24 -22.80 -5.00
C CYS A 458 3.19 -21.26 -4.95
N ARG A 459 4.22 -20.58 -4.42
CA ARG A 459 4.34 -19.11 -4.48
C ARG A 459 4.54 -18.57 -5.92
N VAL A 460 4.95 -19.41 -6.86
CA VAL A 460 5.35 -18.98 -8.22
C VAL A 460 4.36 -19.40 -9.32
N ALA A 461 3.51 -20.42 -9.07
CA ALA A 461 2.73 -21.04 -10.13
C ALA A 461 1.52 -20.22 -10.65
N CYS A 462 1.12 -19.14 -9.97
CA CYS A 462 0.13 -18.19 -10.52
C CYS A 462 0.75 -17.07 -11.39
N CYS A 463 2.08 -17.03 -11.56
CA CYS A 463 2.78 -15.99 -12.34
C CYS A 463 3.56 -16.55 -13.54
N SER A 464 3.34 -17.79 -13.94
CA SER A 464 3.95 -18.37 -15.14
C SER A 464 2.93 -19.10 -16.00
N SER A 465 2.11 -18.34 -16.71
CA SER A 465 1.59 -18.77 -18.01
C SER A 465 1.65 -17.54 -18.92
N ALA A 466 2.74 -17.46 -19.68
CA ALA A 466 2.84 -16.59 -20.85
C ALA A 466 1.84 -17.01 -21.93
#